data_AF-A0A4Z1BW54-F1
#
_entry.id   AF-A0A4Z1BW54-F1
#
_cell.length_a   1.000
_cell.length_b   1.000
_cell.length_c   1.000
_cell.angle_alpha   90.00
_cell.angle_beta   90.00
_cell.angle_gamma   90.00
#
_symmetry.space_group_name_H-M   'P 1'
#
loop_
_entity.id
_entity.type
_entity.pdbx_description
1 polymer ?
#
loop_
_entity_poly.entity_id
_entity_poly.type
_entity_poly.pdbx_seq_one_letter_code
_entity_poly.pdbx_strand_id
1 'polypeptide(L)'
;MEALAHVNLPRLMEGVDDLATTYRAGQPFPHIVLDDVLHPEVFARAAAEFPGIRDEFWKGYLHVNETKYSNTQPDSWGPTLRAVAEEFCSPAFVEFLGRLTGIEGLMPDWTMDGGGLHQTLRGGHLNIHADFTTHHDHENWARRVNILLYLNEEWDSAAWGGQLELWDPAMTACQAKVTPAGNRMLVFTTTFDSFHGHPDPLTCPDDVARRSMALYYFTEEEKAVRRSTNYQARPDESVGKKAAVWADRRALDVYDRVKRRLGVSDEAVQRVLSRIDRLRRR
;
A
#
# COMPACT_ATOMS: atom_id res chain seq x y z
N MET A 1 -12.74 -0.53 26.05
CA MET A 1 -12.33 -0.88 24.68
C MET A 1 -12.85 -2.26 24.39
N GLU A 2 -13.53 -2.41 23.26
CA GLU A 2 -13.91 -3.71 22.74
C GLU A 2 -12.63 -4.51 22.42
N ALA A 3 -12.55 -5.76 22.88
CA ALA A 3 -11.42 -6.62 22.56
C ALA A 3 -11.61 -7.16 21.15
N LEU A 4 -10.61 -6.91 20.30
CA LEU A 4 -10.53 -7.50 18.97
C LEU A 4 -10.06 -8.96 19.08
N ALA A 5 -10.60 -9.84 18.24
CA ALA A 5 -10.33 -11.27 18.29
C ALA A 5 -9.10 -11.67 17.46
N HIS A 6 -8.70 -10.85 16.48
CA HIS A 6 -7.63 -11.15 15.53
C HIS A 6 -6.39 -10.27 15.77
N VAL A 7 -6.60 -8.96 15.95
CA VAL A 7 -5.58 -7.98 16.28
C VAL A 7 -5.30 -7.97 17.78
N ASN A 8 -4.02 -8.02 18.17
CA ASN A 8 -3.61 -7.89 19.57
C ASN A 8 -3.67 -6.42 20.04
N LEU A 9 -4.86 -5.84 20.00
CA LEU A 9 -5.14 -4.46 20.33
C LEU A 9 -4.77 -4.10 21.78
N PRO A 10 -5.02 -4.95 22.80
CA PRO A 10 -4.62 -4.63 24.17
C PRO A 10 -3.13 -4.33 24.32
N ARG A 11 -2.26 -5.12 23.68
CA ARG A 11 -0.81 -4.89 23.68
C ARG A 11 -0.45 -3.57 22.98
N LEU A 12 -1.06 -3.30 21.84
CA LEU A 12 -0.81 -2.06 21.10
C LEU A 12 -1.28 -0.82 21.88
N MET A 13 -2.38 -0.96 22.63
CA MET A 13 -2.96 0.12 23.42
C MET A 13 -2.21 0.40 24.73
N GLU A 14 -1.60 -0.61 25.35
CA GLU A 14 -0.84 -0.46 26.60
C GLU A 14 0.30 0.56 26.47
N GLY A 15 0.98 0.59 25.32
CA GLY A 15 2.10 1.50 25.03
C GLY A 15 1.79 2.59 24.00
N VAL A 16 0.51 2.88 23.72
CA VAL A 16 0.14 3.71 22.56
C VAL A 16 0.74 5.13 22.59
N ASP A 17 0.95 5.72 23.76
CA ASP A 17 1.48 7.08 23.86
C ASP A 17 2.99 7.13 23.50
N ASP A 18 3.75 6.09 23.85
CA ASP A 18 5.15 5.92 23.45
C ASP A 18 5.26 5.58 21.95
N LEU A 19 4.35 4.72 21.46
CA LEU A 19 4.23 4.43 20.03
C LEU A 19 3.89 5.69 19.24
N ALA A 20 3.00 6.55 19.74
CA ALA A 20 2.63 7.80 19.10
C ALA A 20 3.82 8.78 19.06
N THR A 21 4.64 8.81 20.11
CA THR A 21 5.88 9.59 20.12
C THR A 21 6.87 9.09 19.08
N THR A 22 7.05 7.77 19.00
CA THR A 22 7.91 7.12 18.00
C THR A 22 7.42 7.39 16.58
N TYR A 23 6.11 7.25 16.35
CA TYR A 23 5.46 7.52 15.07
C TYR A 23 5.70 8.95 14.59
N ARG A 24 5.42 9.95 15.44
CA ARG A 24 5.62 11.36 15.13
C ARG A 24 7.09 11.71 14.88
N ALA A 25 8.02 11.05 15.56
CA ALA A 25 9.45 11.25 15.39
C ALA A 25 10.02 10.55 14.14
N GLY A 26 9.27 9.63 13.53
CA GLY A 26 9.68 8.89 12.34
C GLY A 26 10.15 9.81 11.20
N GLN A 27 11.30 9.46 10.61
CA GLN A 27 11.87 10.12 9.44
C GLN A 27 11.93 9.15 8.26
N PRO A 28 11.59 9.57 7.02
CA PRO A 28 11.51 10.96 6.55
C PRO A 28 10.15 11.64 6.72
N PHE A 29 9.14 10.89 7.14
CA PHE A 29 7.80 11.36 7.48
C PHE A 29 7.26 10.48 8.62
N PRO A 30 6.21 10.92 9.35
CA PRO A 30 5.70 10.17 10.49
C PRO A 30 5.34 8.73 10.11
N HIS A 31 6.00 7.78 10.74
CA HIS A 31 5.83 6.35 10.49
C HIS A 31 6.31 5.52 11.68
N ILE A 32 5.80 4.30 11.78
CA ILE A 32 6.25 3.31 12.78
C ILE A 32 6.12 1.90 12.22
N VAL A 33 7.04 1.02 12.64
CA VAL A 33 6.97 -0.41 12.40
C VAL A 33 6.46 -1.08 13.67
N LEU A 34 5.39 -1.87 13.54
CA LEU A 34 4.79 -2.65 14.61
C LEU A 34 4.94 -4.13 14.28
N ASP A 35 5.67 -4.86 15.12
CA ASP A 35 5.76 -6.31 15.02
C ASP A 35 4.66 -6.98 15.83
N ASP A 36 4.29 -8.21 15.46
CA ASP A 36 3.31 -9.05 16.13
C ASP A 36 1.93 -8.38 16.31
N VAL A 37 1.41 -7.78 15.23
CA VAL A 37 0.12 -7.06 15.27
C VAL A 37 -1.05 -8.01 15.45
N LEU A 38 -1.05 -9.15 14.75
CA LEU A 38 -2.04 -10.19 14.92
C LEU A 38 -1.63 -11.17 16.01
N HIS A 39 -2.62 -11.82 16.64
CA HIS A 39 -2.33 -13.00 17.47
C HIS A 39 -1.59 -14.06 16.64
N PRO A 40 -0.57 -14.77 17.18
CA PRO A 40 0.28 -15.66 16.40
C PRO A 40 -0.49 -16.72 15.59
N GLU A 41 -1.53 -17.31 16.18
CA GLU A 41 -2.39 -18.31 15.53
C GLU A 41 -3.27 -17.71 14.43
N VAL A 42 -3.63 -16.43 14.55
CA VAL A 42 -4.37 -15.70 13.52
C VAL A 42 -3.44 -15.39 12.35
N PHE A 43 -2.22 -14.93 12.63
CA PHE A 43 -1.22 -14.70 11.58
C PHE A 43 -0.93 -15.98 10.81
N ALA A 44 -0.71 -17.11 11.49
CA ALA A 44 -0.47 -18.39 10.84
C ALA A 44 -1.62 -18.79 9.91
N ARG A 45 -2.89 -18.60 10.33
CA ARG A 45 -4.06 -18.85 9.47
C ARG A 45 -4.13 -17.87 8.31
N ALA A 46 -3.94 -16.57 8.54
CA ALA A 46 -3.99 -15.55 7.50
C ALA A 46 -2.90 -15.73 6.43
N ALA A 47 -1.69 -16.12 6.84
CA ALA A 47 -0.58 -16.42 5.93
C ALA A 47 -0.88 -17.67 5.09
N ALA A 48 -1.44 -18.72 5.69
CA ALA A 48 -1.85 -19.94 5.00
C ALA A 48 -3.06 -19.73 4.07
N GLU A 49 -3.99 -18.84 4.44
CA GLU A 49 -5.14 -18.44 3.62
C GLU A 49 -4.75 -17.47 2.49
N PHE A 50 -3.53 -16.94 2.50
CA PHE A 50 -3.10 -15.99 1.48
C PHE A 50 -3.18 -16.65 0.09
N PRO A 51 -3.83 -16.00 -0.89
CA PRO A 51 -4.03 -16.57 -2.20
C PRO A 51 -2.78 -17.11 -2.89
N GLY A 52 -2.97 -18.15 -3.71
CA GLY A 52 -1.92 -18.68 -4.56
C GLY A 52 -1.44 -17.62 -5.55
N ILE A 53 -0.15 -17.65 -5.89
CA ILE A 53 0.48 -16.64 -6.75
C ILE A 53 -0.13 -16.56 -8.18
N ARG A 54 -0.85 -17.61 -8.60
CA ARG A 54 -1.48 -17.77 -9.92
C ARG A 54 -3.01 -17.72 -9.90
N ASP A 55 -3.62 -17.38 -8.76
CA ASP A 55 -5.08 -17.33 -8.66
C ASP A 55 -5.68 -16.29 -9.62
N GLU A 56 -6.81 -16.64 -10.26
CA GLU A 56 -7.33 -15.88 -11.41
C GLU A 56 -7.82 -14.46 -11.06
N PHE A 57 -8.14 -14.19 -9.79
CA PHE A 57 -8.64 -12.88 -9.36
C PHE A 57 -7.55 -11.81 -9.25
N TRP A 58 -6.27 -12.16 -9.39
CA TRP A 58 -5.18 -11.21 -9.34
C TRP A 58 -5.26 -10.22 -10.51
N LYS A 59 -5.43 -8.94 -10.19
CA LYS A 59 -5.34 -7.86 -11.17
C LYS A 59 -3.91 -7.36 -11.24
N GLY A 60 -3.27 -7.49 -12.41
CA GLY A 60 -1.89 -7.06 -12.62
C GLY A 60 -1.78 -5.57 -12.95
N TYR A 61 -0.87 -4.89 -12.26
CA TYR A 61 -0.38 -3.55 -12.56
C TYR A 61 1.00 -3.73 -13.16
N LEU A 62 1.07 -3.71 -14.49
CA LEU A 62 2.25 -4.08 -15.27
C LEU A 62 2.63 -2.92 -16.19
N HIS A 63 3.43 -1.99 -15.69
CA HIS A 63 4.00 -0.90 -16.47
C HIS A 63 5.38 -0.50 -15.93
N VAL A 64 5.96 0.58 -16.46
CA VAL A 64 7.33 1.01 -16.13
C VAL A 64 7.53 1.22 -14.62
N ASN A 65 6.50 1.68 -13.94
CA ASN A 65 6.57 2.06 -12.53
C ASN A 65 6.25 0.92 -11.56
N GLU A 66 5.54 -0.11 -11.99
CA GLU A 66 5.20 -1.22 -11.12
C GLU A 66 4.98 -2.51 -11.88
N THR A 67 5.35 -3.61 -11.22
CA THR A 67 5.03 -4.97 -11.61
C THR A 67 4.56 -5.68 -10.34
N LYS A 68 3.28 -5.50 -10.04
CA LYS A 68 2.61 -6.06 -8.86
C LYS A 68 1.19 -6.50 -9.20
N TYR A 69 0.58 -7.27 -8.31
CA TYR A 69 -0.79 -7.74 -8.44
C TYR A 69 -1.58 -7.37 -7.19
N SER A 70 -2.86 -7.06 -7.36
CA SER A 70 -3.76 -6.78 -6.25
C SER A 70 -5.08 -7.54 -6.36
N ASN A 71 -5.69 -7.80 -5.20
CA ASN A 71 -7.10 -8.13 -5.07
C ASN A 71 -7.74 -7.14 -4.09
N THR A 72 -8.66 -6.32 -4.61
CA THR A 72 -9.39 -5.27 -3.88
C THR A 72 -10.82 -5.69 -3.51
N GLN A 73 -11.12 -7.00 -3.50
CA GLN A 73 -12.47 -7.52 -3.22
C GLN A 73 -12.45 -8.37 -1.93
N PRO A 74 -12.63 -7.75 -0.74
CA PRO A 74 -12.59 -8.45 0.55
C PRO A 74 -13.50 -9.68 0.65
N ASP A 75 -14.66 -9.64 -0.01
CA ASP A 75 -15.61 -10.77 0.00
C ASP A 75 -15.11 -12.01 -0.77
N SER A 76 -14.03 -11.88 -1.54
CA SER A 76 -13.36 -13.01 -2.20
C SER A 76 -12.23 -13.63 -1.37
N TRP A 77 -11.87 -13.01 -0.23
CA TRP A 77 -10.73 -13.44 0.57
C TRP A 77 -11.10 -14.61 1.51
N GLY A 78 -10.08 -15.31 2.00
CA GLY A 78 -10.24 -16.28 3.07
C GLY A 78 -10.87 -15.66 4.32
N PRO A 79 -11.59 -16.45 5.13
CA PRO A 79 -12.37 -15.92 6.26
C PRO A 79 -11.50 -15.21 7.31
N THR A 80 -10.28 -15.68 7.58
CA THR A 80 -9.37 -15.02 8.52
C THR A 80 -8.87 -13.70 7.94
N LEU A 81 -8.50 -13.66 6.65
CA LEU A 81 -8.06 -12.42 5.99
C LEU A 81 -9.16 -11.36 5.97
N ARG A 82 -10.39 -11.75 5.65
CA ARG A 82 -11.55 -10.85 5.67
C ARG A 82 -11.83 -10.34 7.09
N ALA A 83 -11.82 -11.21 8.09
CA ALA A 83 -12.04 -10.82 9.48
C ALA A 83 -10.96 -9.88 10.03
N VAL A 84 -9.69 -10.10 9.68
CA VAL A 84 -8.59 -9.17 10.01
C VAL A 84 -8.84 -7.79 9.39
N ALA A 85 -9.26 -7.74 8.12
CA ALA A 85 -9.58 -6.47 7.48
C ALA A 85 -10.80 -5.79 8.13
N GLU A 86 -11.85 -6.54 8.50
CA GLU A 86 -13.01 -6.02 9.24
C GLU A 86 -12.58 -5.38 10.57
N GLU A 87 -11.65 -6.02 11.29
CA GLU A 87 -11.09 -5.45 12.52
C GLU A 87 -10.26 -4.20 12.28
N PHE A 88 -9.48 -4.14 11.19
CA PHE A 88 -8.78 -2.90 10.80
C PHE A 88 -9.73 -1.76 10.41
N CYS A 89 -10.95 -2.07 10.00
CA CYS A 89 -12.02 -1.10 9.75
C CYS A 89 -12.90 -0.85 10.98
N SER A 90 -12.68 -1.53 12.10
CA SER A 90 -13.51 -1.40 13.30
C SER A 90 -13.29 -0.06 14.02
N PRO A 91 -14.31 0.46 14.74
CA PRO A 91 -14.15 1.66 15.55
C PRO A 91 -12.99 1.58 16.57
N ALA A 92 -12.77 0.41 17.17
CA ALA A 92 -11.71 0.21 18.16
C ALA A 92 -10.30 0.34 17.54
N PHE A 93 -10.09 -0.20 16.34
CA PHE A 93 -8.80 -0.06 15.66
C PHE A 93 -8.60 1.37 15.11
N VAL A 94 -9.66 2.00 14.62
CA VAL A 94 -9.62 3.41 14.19
C VAL A 94 -9.31 4.35 15.35
N GLU A 95 -9.86 4.08 16.55
CA GLU A 95 -9.51 4.83 17.77
C GLU A 95 -8.02 4.69 18.10
N PHE A 96 -7.48 3.47 18.03
CA PHE A 96 -6.05 3.23 18.19
C PHE A 96 -5.22 4.02 17.17
N LEU A 97 -5.57 3.98 15.88
CA LEU A 97 -4.87 4.76 14.86
C LEU A 97 -4.98 6.27 15.10
N GLY A 98 -6.13 6.75 15.55
CA GLY A 98 -6.31 8.16 15.90
C GLY A 98 -5.37 8.58 17.03
N ARG A 99 -5.24 7.76 18.09
CA ARG A 99 -4.30 8.00 19.19
C ARG A 99 -2.83 7.89 18.76
N LEU A 100 -2.50 6.87 17.97
CA LEU A 100 -1.15 6.63 17.46
C LEU A 100 -0.67 7.79 16.59
N THR A 101 -1.51 8.23 15.66
CA THR A 101 -1.14 9.24 14.66
C THR A 101 -1.38 10.67 15.13
N GLY A 102 -2.28 10.87 16.09
CA GLY A 102 -2.79 12.19 16.47
C GLY A 102 -3.76 12.81 15.45
N ILE A 103 -4.27 12.01 14.50
CA ILE A 103 -5.21 12.46 13.48
C ILE A 103 -6.62 12.07 13.91
N GLU A 104 -7.47 13.08 14.12
CA GLU A 104 -8.88 12.88 14.47
C GLU A 104 -9.74 12.64 13.23
N GLY A 105 -10.89 11.97 13.41
CA GLY A 105 -11.88 11.78 12.34
C GLY A 105 -11.42 10.84 11.22
N LEU A 106 -10.50 9.92 11.51
CA LEU A 106 -10.09 8.88 10.55
C LEU A 106 -11.29 7.99 10.18
N MET A 107 -11.43 7.76 8.88
CA MET A 107 -12.44 6.89 8.27
C MET A 107 -11.71 5.77 7.52
N PRO A 108 -11.95 4.50 7.87
CA PRO A 108 -11.38 3.39 7.11
C PRO A 108 -12.10 3.23 5.76
N ASP A 109 -11.37 2.79 4.74
CA ASP A 109 -11.94 2.46 3.44
C ASP A 109 -12.12 0.93 3.26
N TRP A 110 -13.38 0.46 3.28
CA TRP A 110 -13.73 -0.93 3.00
C TRP A 110 -13.79 -1.26 1.51
N THR A 111 -13.81 -0.25 0.63
CA THR A 111 -13.82 -0.46 -0.83
C THR A 111 -12.44 -0.88 -1.37
N MET A 112 -11.40 -0.75 -0.54
CA MET A 112 -10.02 -1.09 -0.85
C MET A 112 -9.48 -0.29 -2.06
N ASP A 113 -9.84 0.98 -2.16
CA ASP A 113 -9.40 1.88 -3.23
C ASP A 113 -7.87 2.04 -3.20
N GLY A 114 -7.20 1.40 -4.15
CA GLY A 114 -5.74 1.27 -4.22
C GLY A 114 -5.12 0.36 -3.14
N GLY A 115 -5.92 -0.19 -2.22
CA GLY A 115 -5.52 -1.06 -1.12
C GLY A 115 -5.70 -2.54 -1.44
N GLY A 116 -6.11 -3.33 -0.44
CA GLY A 116 -6.43 -4.75 -0.55
C GLY A 116 -5.23 -5.68 -0.35
N LEU A 117 -5.37 -6.92 -0.79
CA LEU A 117 -4.25 -7.87 -0.81
C LEU A 117 -3.34 -7.54 -1.99
N HIS A 118 -2.03 -7.47 -1.76
CA HIS A 118 -1.02 -7.25 -2.77
C HIS A 118 -0.01 -8.39 -2.79
N GLN A 119 0.47 -8.72 -3.98
CA GLN A 119 1.65 -9.54 -4.15
C GLN A 119 2.60 -8.97 -5.22
N THR A 120 3.90 -9.13 -4.98
CA THR A 120 4.95 -8.89 -5.98
C THR A 120 5.75 -10.18 -6.14
N LEU A 121 5.86 -10.65 -7.38
CA LEU A 121 6.59 -11.87 -7.73
C LEU A 121 8.06 -11.55 -8.03
N ARG A 122 8.88 -12.59 -8.21
CA ARG A 122 10.26 -12.46 -8.72
C ARG A 122 10.30 -11.56 -9.95
N GLY A 123 11.27 -10.64 -9.99
CA GLY A 123 11.42 -9.64 -11.04
C GLY A 123 10.45 -8.46 -10.96
N GLY A 124 9.47 -8.50 -10.05
CA GLY A 124 8.55 -7.39 -9.83
C GLY A 124 9.13 -6.31 -8.92
N HIS A 125 8.64 -5.10 -9.05
CA HIS A 125 9.07 -3.91 -8.31
C HIS A 125 7.92 -2.91 -8.17
N LEU A 126 8.13 -1.91 -7.32
CA LEU A 126 7.31 -0.71 -7.23
C LEU A 126 8.24 0.48 -7.06
N ASN A 127 8.35 1.31 -8.10
CA ASN A 127 9.21 2.49 -8.09
C ASN A 127 8.82 3.44 -6.94
N ILE A 128 9.75 4.32 -6.56
CA ILE A 128 9.48 5.30 -5.51
C ILE A 128 8.31 6.19 -5.92
N HIS A 129 7.34 6.38 -5.03
CA HIS A 129 6.16 7.20 -5.27
C HIS A 129 5.62 7.76 -3.97
N ALA A 130 4.87 8.86 -4.10
CA ALA A 130 3.88 9.24 -3.11
C ALA A 130 2.49 8.91 -3.67
N ASP A 131 1.62 8.41 -2.82
CA ASP A 131 0.29 7.96 -3.20
C ASP A 131 -0.62 9.10 -3.69
N PHE A 132 -1.70 8.73 -4.36
CA PHE A 132 -2.81 9.64 -4.61
C PHE A 132 -3.40 10.15 -3.28
N THR A 133 -3.87 11.39 -3.27
CA THR A 133 -4.21 12.08 -2.01
C THR A 133 -5.71 12.08 -1.67
N THR A 134 -6.57 11.61 -2.57
CA THR A 134 -8.03 11.57 -2.35
C THR A 134 -8.64 10.28 -2.87
N HIS A 135 -9.68 9.79 -2.21
CA HIS A 135 -10.43 8.62 -2.68
C HIS A 135 -10.96 8.84 -4.11
N HIS A 136 -10.93 7.82 -4.97
CA HIS A 136 -11.29 7.96 -6.38
C HIS A 136 -12.79 8.25 -6.59
N ASP A 137 -13.64 7.70 -5.72
CA ASP A 137 -15.11 7.85 -5.76
C ASP A 137 -15.66 8.87 -4.76
N HIS A 138 -14.84 9.37 -3.83
CA HIS A 138 -15.23 10.34 -2.80
C HIS A 138 -14.26 11.51 -2.79
N GLU A 139 -14.53 12.53 -3.62
CA GLU A 139 -13.57 13.64 -3.85
C GLU A 139 -13.27 14.48 -2.61
N ASN A 140 -14.13 14.44 -1.59
CA ASN A 140 -13.97 15.11 -0.32
C ASN A 140 -13.23 14.27 0.73
N TRP A 141 -12.83 13.04 0.42
CA TRP A 141 -12.06 12.19 1.33
C TRP A 141 -10.57 12.35 1.05
N ALA A 142 -9.85 12.97 1.98
CA ALA A 142 -8.41 13.14 1.92
C ALA A 142 -7.70 11.98 2.61
N ARG A 143 -6.77 11.33 1.91
CA ARG A 143 -6.00 10.19 2.43
C ARG A 143 -5.00 10.68 3.48
N ARG A 144 -4.98 10.02 4.64
CA ARG A 144 -4.17 10.42 5.80
C ARG A 144 -3.17 9.39 6.24
N VAL A 145 -3.59 8.13 6.34
CA VAL A 145 -2.79 7.06 6.94
C VAL A 145 -2.88 5.82 6.07
N ASN A 146 -1.73 5.19 5.88
CA ASN A 146 -1.63 3.86 5.31
C ASN A 146 -1.19 2.87 6.38
N ILE A 147 -1.78 1.68 6.36
CA ILE A 147 -1.22 0.50 7.00
C ILE A 147 -0.83 -0.53 5.93
N LEU A 148 0.32 -1.17 6.12
CA LEU A 148 0.78 -2.30 5.31
C LEU A 148 1.13 -3.45 6.26
N LEU A 149 0.25 -4.43 6.37
CA LEU A 149 0.52 -5.67 7.11
C LEU A 149 1.18 -6.68 6.16
N TYR A 150 2.38 -7.15 6.51
CA TYR A 150 3.11 -8.14 5.74
C TYR A 150 2.72 -9.57 6.15
N LEU A 151 2.41 -10.38 5.12
CA LEU A 151 1.87 -11.73 5.24
C LEU A 151 2.84 -12.78 4.65
N ASN A 152 4.14 -12.51 4.79
CA ASN A 152 5.23 -13.41 4.40
C ASN A 152 5.58 -14.28 5.60
N GLU A 153 5.70 -15.60 5.46
CA GLU A 153 6.14 -16.46 6.56
C GLU A 153 7.56 -16.09 7.02
N GLU A 154 8.49 -16.10 6.07
CA GLU A 154 9.86 -15.61 6.24
C GLU A 154 10.25 -14.74 5.03
N TRP A 155 11.16 -13.79 5.23
CA TRP A 155 11.67 -12.94 4.14
C TRP A 155 13.16 -12.66 4.28
N ASP A 156 13.97 -13.24 3.39
CA ASP A 156 15.40 -12.97 3.31
C ASP A 156 15.65 -11.68 2.53
N SER A 157 15.60 -10.53 3.20
CA SER A 157 15.85 -9.24 2.54
C SER A 157 17.27 -9.10 2.00
N ALA A 158 18.25 -9.83 2.52
CA ALA A 158 19.63 -9.77 2.05
C ALA A 158 19.78 -10.46 0.69
N ALA A 159 19.10 -11.59 0.49
CA ALA A 159 19.13 -12.34 -0.76
C ALA A 159 18.06 -11.91 -1.77
N TRP A 160 16.88 -11.49 -1.31
CA TRP A 160 15.68 -11.28 -2.16
C TRP A 160 15.33 -9.81 -2.41
N GLY A 161 15.94 -8.88 -1.67
CA GLY A 161 15.59 -7.46 -1.72
C GLY A 161 14.18 -7.19 -1.16
N GLY A 162 13.43 -6.28 -1.79
CA GLY A 162 12.01 -6.06 -1.49
C GLY A 162 11.69 -5.30 -0.21
N GLN A 163 12.71 -4.78 0.49
CA GLN A 163 12.50 -3.82 1.57
C GLN A 163 11.82 -2.56 1.01
N LEU A 164 10.82 -2.05 1.72
CA LEU A 164 10.19 -0.79 1.36
C LEU A 164 11.13 0.34 1.79
N GLU A 165 11.65 1.08 0.82
CA GLU A 165 12.45 2.27 1.03
C GLU A 165 11.52 3.46 1.34
N LEU A 166 11.89 4.28 2.32
CA LEU A 166 11.26 5.57 2.63
C LEU A 166 12.28 6.67 2.34
N TRP A 167 11.89 7.60 1.46
CA TRP A 167 12.76 8.65 0.92
C TRP A 167 12.33 10.02 1.43
N ASP A 168 13.31 10.92 1.57
CA ASP A 168 13.02 12.30 1.93
C ASP A 168 12.16 13.03 0.87
N PRO A 169 11.42 14.08 1.24
CA PRO A 169 10.59 14.86 0.31
C PRO A 169 11.34 15.46 -0.88
N ALA A 170 12.66 15.66 -0.77
CA ALA A 170 13.50 16.19 -1.83
C ALA A 170 14.04 15.09 -2.76
N MET A 171 13.72 13.82 -2.50
CA MET A 171 14.23 12.64 -3.20
C MET A 171 15.76 12.56 -3.21
N THR A 172 16.42 13.04 -2.14
CA THR A 172 17.89 13.06 -2.09
C THR A 172 18.51 11.81 -1.48
N ALA A 173 17.85 11.20 -0.50
CA ALA A 173 18.31 10.01 0.18
C ALA A 173 17.16 9.11 0.65
N CYS A 174 17.41 7.80 0.62
CA CYS A 174 16.65 6.83 1.39
C CYS A 174 17.04 6.97 2.87
N GLN A 175 16.08 7.33 3.73
CA GLN A 175 16.34 7.57 5.15
C GLN A 175 15.94 6.37 6.03
N ALA A 176 15.02 5.54 5.55
CA ALA A 176 14.61 4.32 6.25
C ALA A 176 14.27 3.20 5.27
N LYS A 177 14.38 1.96 5.73
CA LYS A 177 13.97 0.75 5.00
C LYS A 177 13.18 -0.17 5.92
N VAL A 178 12.10 -0.74 5.41
CA VAL A 178 11.23 -1.65 6.17
C VAL A 178 11.23 -3.02 5.49
N THR A 179 11.75 -4.02 6.20
CA THR A 179 11.69 -5.42 5.76
C THR A 179 10.24 -5.92 5.80
N PRO A 180 9.75 -6.60 4.75
CA PRO A 180 8.40 -7.15 4.70
C PRO A 180 8.29 -8.47 5.50
N ALA A 181 8.69 -8.45 6.78
CA ALA A 181 8.68 -9.62 7.66
C ALA A 181 7.24 -10.03 8.03
N GLY A 182 7.00 -11.31 8.32
CA GLY A 182 5.70 -11.79 8.77
C GLY A 182 5.18 -11.08 10.01
N ASN A 183 3.87 -10.82 10.04
CA ASN A 183 3.16 -10.18 11.15
C ASN A 183 3.66 -8.77 11.51
N ARG A 184 4.47 -8.17 10.63
CA ARG A 184 4.92 -6.79 10.72
C ARG A 184 3.96 -5.87 9.99
N MET A 185 3.58 -4.79 10.64
CA MET A 185 2.83 -3.70 10.04
C MET A 185 3.69 -2.44 9.95
N LEU A 186 3.71 -1.82 8.79
CA LEU A 186 4.15 -0.43 8.66
C LEU A 186 2.92 0.48 8.70
N VAL A 187 2.91 1.47 9.59
CA VAL A 187 1.92 2.55 9.63
C VAL A 187 2.63 3.85 9.28
N PHE A 188 2.09 4.67 8.38
CA PHE A 188 2.71 5.94 8.00
C PHE A 188 1.70 6.99 7.56
N THR A 189 2.03 8.26 7.79
CA THR A 189 1.26 9.41 7.29
C THR A 189 1.49 9.55 5.80
N THR A 190 0.42 9.77 5.05
CA THR A 190 0.48 10.02 3.61
C THR A 190 0.39 11.50 3.32
N THR A 191 1.36 12.00 2.55
CA THR A 191 1.37 13.34 1.95
C THR A 191 1.72 13.20 0.47
N PHE A 192 1.71 14.30 -0.28
CA PHE A 192 2.11 14.27 -1.69
C PHE A 192 3.62 14.00 -1.91
N ASP A 193 4.39 14.01 -0.84
CA ASP A 193 5.85 13.85 -0.79
C ASP A 193 6.30 12.80 0.24
N SER A 194 5.37 11.96 0.74
CA SER A 194 5.70 10.78 1.54
C SER A 194 6.21 9.65 0.64
N PHE A 195 7.41 9.84 0.08
CA PHE A 195 7.97 8.98 -0.95
C PHE A 195 8.39 7.61 -0.42
N HIS A 196 7.87 6.56 -1.03
CA HIS A 196 8.17 5.19 -0.67
C HIS A 196 8.08 4.22 -1.86
N GLY A 197 8.71 3.05 -1.75
CA GLY A 197 8.64 2.01 -2.78
C GLY A 197 9.70 0.92 -2.58
N HIS A 198 9.68 -0.12 -3.40
CA HIS A 198 10.76 -1.10 -3.50
C HIS A 198 11.20 -1.18 -4.97
N PRO A 199 12.04 -0.24 -5.42
CA PRO A 199 12.29 -0.01 -6.86
C PRO A 199 13.17 -1.09 -7.50
N ASP A 200 13.87 -1.88 -6.69
CA ASP A 200 14.71 -2.97 -7.15
C ASP A 200 13.86 -4.24 -7.38
N PRO A 201 13.96 -4.87 -8.57
CA PRO A 201 13.28 -6.13 -8.87
C PRO A 201 13.60 -7.22 -7.85
N LEU A 202 12.57 -7.94 -7.39
CA LEU A 202 12.74 -9.03 -6.42
C LEU A 202 13.57 -10.18 -6.99
N THR A 203 14.42 -10.76 -6.16
CA THR A 203 15.26 -11.93 -6.50
C THR A 203 14.83 -13.21 -5.78
N CYS A 204 13.65 -13.22 -5.16
CA CYS A 204 13.05 -14.39 -4.49
C CYS A 204 12.84 -15.57 -5.45
N PRO A 205 12.64 -16.81 -4.92
CA PRO A 205 12.22 -17.96 -5.71
C PRO A 205 10.92 -17.72 -6.51
N ASP A 206 10.69 -18.51 -7.56
CA ASP A 206 9.56 -18.34 -8.48
C ASP A 206 8.18 -18.60 -7.84
N ASP A 207 8.13 -19.40 -6.79
CA ASP A 207 6.95 -19.75 -6.02
C ASP A 207 6.73 -18.88 -4.78
N VAL A 208 7.66 -17.95 -4.52
CA VAL A 208 7.60 -16.99 -3.41
C VAL A 208 7.19 -15.61 -3.92
N ALA A 209 6.37 -14.91 -3.14
CA ALA A 209 5.94 -13.55 -3.43
C ALA A 209 6.08 -12.68 -2.19
N ARG A 210 6.36 -11.38 -2.39
CA ARG A 210 6.24 -10.35 -1.35
C ARG A 210 4.75 -10.05 -1.16
N ARG A 211 4.18 -10.48 -0.05
CA ARG A 211 2.74 -10.42 0.28
C ARG A 211 2.44 -9.34 1.30
N SER A 212 1.37 -8.58 1.07
CA SER A 212 0.84 -7.65 2.07
C SER A 212 -0.66 -7.47 1.97
N MET A 213 -1.28 -7.03 3.06
CA MET A 213 -2.61 -6.44 3.11
C MET A 213 -2.45 -4.94 3.39
N ALA A 214 -3.01 -4.11 2.51
CA ALA A 214 -2.94 -2.66 2.59
C ALA A 214 -4.34 -2.07 2.82
N LEU A 215 -4.48 -1.21 3.84
CA LEU A 215 -5.70 -0.44 4.08
C LEU A 215 -5.34 1.02 4.30
N TYR A 216 -6.24 1.89 3.85
CA TYR A 216 -6.05 3.34 3.89
C TYR A 216 -7.17 4.00 4.67
N TYR A 217 -6.79 5.08 5.35
CA TYR A 217 -7.68 5.85 6.21
C TYR A 217 -7.69 7.29 5.74
N PHE A 218 -8.89 7.84 5.72
CA PHE A 218 -9.19 9.16 5.16
C PHE A 218 -9.77 10.08 6.23
N THR A 219 -9.75 11.37 5.98
CA THR A 219 -10.59 12.35 6.69
C THR A 219 -11.49 13.04 5.69
N GLU A 220 -12.69 13.40 6.10
CA GLU A 220 -13.56 14.24 5.27
C GLU A 220 -13.11 15.71 5.32
N GLU A 221 -12.92 16.32 4.17
CA GLU A 221 -12.54 17.73 4.03
C GLU A 221 -13.43 18.43 3.01
N GLU A 222 -13.86 19.66 3.32
CA GLU A 222 -14.68 20.48 2.41
C GLU A 222 -13.99 20.69 1.04
N LYS A 223 -12.65 20.78 1.03
CA LYS A 223 -11.83 21.02 -0.17
C LYS A 223 -10.56 20.18 -0.17
N ALA A 224 -10.72 18.86 -0.15
CA ALA A 224 -9.59 17.95 -0.29
C ALA A 224 -8.81 18.23 -1.59
N VAL A 225 -7.48 18.32 -1.50
CA VAL A 225 -6.63 18.58 -2.67
C VAL A 225 -6.32 17.28 -3.38
N ARG A 226 -6.98 17.03 -4.51
CA ARG A 226 -6.75 15.84 -5.34
C ARG A 226 -5.44 15.92 -6.12
N ARG A 227 -4.57 14.93 -5.88
CA ARG A 227 -3.33 14.68 -6.63
C ARG A 227 -3.23 13.18 -6.95
N SER A 228 -2.76 12.89 -8.15
CA SER A 228 -2.43 11.56 -8.65
C SER A 228 -1.17 11.02 -7.97
N THR A 229 -0.92 9.71 -8.10
CA THR A 229 0.32 9.07 -7.66
C THR A 229 1.54 9.75 -8.28
N ASN A 230 2.46 10.19 -7.43
CA ASN A 230 3.63 10.96 -7.81
C ASN A 230 4.87 10.06 -7.85
N TYR A 231 5.08 9.37 -8.97
CA TYR A 231 6.26 8.55 -9.19
C TYR A 231 7.54 9.39 -9.32
N GLN A 232 8.61 8.91 -8.70
CA GLN A 232 9.94 9.49 -8.68
C GLN A 232 10.98 8.43 -9.02
N ALA A 233 11.97 8.82 -9.81
CA ALA A 233 13.15 8.01 -10.05
C ALA A 233 14.20 8.31 -8.98
N ARG A 234 14.96 7.31 -8.54
CA ARG A 234 16.07 7.55 -7.59
C ARG A 234 17.19 8.38 -8.25
N PRO A 235 17.97 9.16 -7.47
CA PRO A 235 19.05 9.99 -8.01
C PRO A 235 20.11 9.23 -8.81
N ASP A 236 20.35 7.96 -8.49
CA ASP A 236 21.33 7.07 -9.11
C ASP A 236 20.79 6.31 -10.33
N GLU A 237 19.49 6.41 -10.63
CA GLU A 237 18.91 5.76 -11.80
C GLU A 237 19.38 6.37 -13.12
N SER A 238 19.43 5.53 -14.16
CA SER A 238 19.86 5.94 -15.49
C SER A 238 18.96 7.05 -16.07
N VAL A 239 19.53 7.89 -16.92
CA VAL A 239 18.80 8.96 -17.62
C VAL A 239 17.58 8.41 -18.37
N GLY A 240 17.73 7.23 -18.98
CA GLY A 240 16.63 6.55 -19.66
C GLY A 240 15.48 6.17 -18.71
N LYS A 241 15.80 5.60 -17.54
CA LYS A 241 14.79 5.25 -16.54
C LYS A 241 14.10 6.51 -15.99
N LYS A 242 14.86 7.57 -15.67
CA LYS A 242 14.32 8.87 -15.26
C LYS A 242 13.34 9.46 -16.28
N ALA A 243 13.69 9.42 -17.57
CA ALA A 243 12.83 9.90 -18.65
C ALA A 243 11.54 9.06 -18.76
N ALA A 244 11.65 7.74 -18.63
CA ALA A 244 10.50 6.83 -18.67
C ALA A 244 9.54 7.07 -17.49
N VAL A 245 10.05 7.20 -16.26
CA VAL A 245 9.26 7.53 -15.07
C VAL A 245 8.54 8.88 -15.24
N TRP A 246 9.25 9.90 -15.74
CA TRP A 246 8.66 11.22 -15.99
C TRP A 246 7.54 11.17 -17.03
N ALA A 247 7.75 10.44 -18.12
CA ALA A 247 6.75 10.30 -19.19
C ALA A 247 5.50 9.55 -18.69
N ASP A 248 5.68 8.47 -17.92
CA ASP A 248 4.58 7.70 -17.33
C ASP A 248 3.77 8.55 -16.34
N ARG A 249 4.43 9.30 -15.45
CA ARG A 249 3.76 10.24 -14.53
C ARG A 249 2.91 11.25 -15.30
N ARG A 250 3.43 11.81 -16.40
CA ARG A 250 2.68 12.75 -17.24
C ARG A 250 1.50 12.12 -17.94
N ALA A 251 1.63 10.86 -18.36
CA ALA A 251 0.53 10.10 -18.96
C ALA A 251 -0.58 9.85 -17.94
N LEU A 252 -0.25 9.45 -16.71
CA LEU A 252 -1.21 9.27 -15.61
C LEU A 252 -1.94 10.58 -15.27
N ASP A 253 -1.21 11.70 -15.15
CA ASP A 253 -1.82 13.02 -14.90
C ASP A 253 -2.79 13.46 -16.01
N VAL A 254 -2.51 13.10 -17.26
CA VAL A 254 -3.40 13.36 -18.39
C VAL A 254 -4.60 12.42 -18.32
N TYR A 255 -4.38 11.12 -18.09
CA TYR A 255 -5.42 10.11 -17.96
C TYR A 255 -6.44 10.52 -16.89
N ASP A 256 -5.99 10.88 -15.68
CA ASP A 256 -6.86 11.30 -14.59
C ASP A 256 -7.65 12.58 -14.92
N ARG A 257 -7.05 13.54 -15.64
CA ARG A 257 -7.76 14.74 -16.12
C ARG A 257 -8.82 14.40 -17.15
N VAL A 258 -8.54 13.48 -18.07
CA VAL A 258 -9.46 13.04 -19.12
C VAL A 258 -10.60 12.24 -18.51
N LYS A 259 -10.31 11.27 -17.64
CA LYS A 259 -11.29 10.48 -16.89
C LYS A 259 -12.28 11.39 -16.16
N ARG A 260 -11.79 12.41 -15.45
CA ARG A 260 -12.62 13.42 -14.77
C ARG A 260 -13.53 14.20 -15.72
N ARG A 261 -13.03 14.61 -16.88
CA ARG A 261 -13.83 15.36 -17.86
C ARG A 261 -14.90 14.52 -18.54
N LEU A 262 -14.66 13.21 -18.69
CA LEU A 262 -15.50 12.32 -19.50
C LEU A 262 -16.36 11.34 -18.67
N GLY A 263 -16.14 11.22 -17.35
CA GLY A 263 -16.93 10.33 -16.48
C GLY A 263 -16.79 8.84 -16.79
N VAL A 264 -15.66 8.41 -17.35
CA VAL A 264 -15.46 7.03 -17.84
C VAL A 264 -14.96 6.12 -16.71
N SER A 265 -15.56 4.93 -16.55
CA SER A 265 -15.16 3.95 -15.53
C SER A 265 -13.88 3.17 -15.91
N ASP A 266 -13.12 2.71 -14.92
CA ASP A 266 -11.85 1.97 -15.14
C ASP A 266 -12.05 0.65 -15.91
N GLU A 267 -13.22 0.03 -15.79
CA GLU A 267 -13.56 -1.18 -16.57
C GLU A 267 -13.65 -0.92 -18.08
N ALA A 268 -14.12 0.27 -18.48
CA ALA A 268 -14.18 0.63 -19.89
C ALA A 268 -12.76 0.84 -20.45
N VAL A 269 -11.88 1.43 -19.65
CA VAL A 269 -10.49 1.69 -20.02
C VAL A 269 -9.66 0.42 -20.03
N GLN A 270 -9.77 -0.45 -19.01
CA GLN A 270 -9.07 -1.74 -19.00
C GLN A 270 -9.50 -2.62 -20.18
N ARG A 271 -10.76 -2.58 -20.60
CA ARG A 271 -11.22 -3.25 -21.84
C ARG A 271 -10.56 -2.69 -23.10
N VAL A 272 -10.32 -1.39 -23.16
CA VAL A 272 -9.63 -0.76 -24.31
C VAL A 272 -8.14 -1.09 -24.28
N LEU A 273 -7.47 -0.95 -23.14
CA LEU A 273 -6.03 -1.23 -22.98
C LEU A 273 -5.72 -2.70 -23.23
N SER A 274 -6.52 -3.63 -22.70
CA SER A 274 -6.36 -5.07 -22.97
C SER A 274 -6.60 -5.45 -24.43
N ARG A 275 -7.42 -4.70 -25.17
CA ARG A 275 -7.57 -4.87 -26.63
C ARG A 275 -6.34 -4.36 -27.37
N ILE A 276 -5.77 -3.22 -26.96
CA ILE A 276 -4.56 -2.65 -27.56
C ILE A 276 -3.35 -3.55 -27.31
N ASP A 277 -3.19 -4.10 -26.10
CA ASP A 277 -2.09 -5.03 -25.78
C ASP A 277 -2.19 -6.34 -26.60
N ARG A 278 -3.41 -6.89 -26.76
CA ARG A 278 -3.63 -8.04 -27.66
C ARG A 278 -3.29 -7.75 -29.12
N LEU A 279 -3.46 -6.52 -29.59
CA LEU A 279 -3.10 -6.11 -30.95
C LEU A 279 -1.60 -5.90 -31.12
N ARG A 280 -0.88 -5.52 -30.06
CA ARG A 280 0.59 -5.39 -30.06
C ARG A 280 1.33 -6.73 -29.96
N ARG A 281 0.65 -7.79 -29.49
CA ARG A 281 1.17 -9.16 -29.39
C ARG A 281 0.89 -10.03 -30.61
N ARG A 282 0.33 -9.46 -31.69
CA ARG A 282 0.22 -10.07 -33.02
C ARG A 282 1.23 -9.43 -33.95
#